data_AF-Q0HSV3-F1
#
_entry.id   AF-Q0HSV3-F1
#
_cell.length_a   1.000
_cell.length_b   1.000
_cell.length_c   1.000
_cell.angle_alpha   90.00
_cell.angle_beta   90.00
_cell.angle_gamma   90.00
#
_symmetry.space_group_name_H-M   'P 1'
#
loop_
_entity.id
_entity.type
_entity.pdbx_description
1 polymer ?
#
loop_
_entity_poly.entity_id
_entity_poly.type
_entity_poly.pdbx_seq_one_letter_code
_entity_poly.pdbx_strand_id
1 'polypeptide(L)'
;MNEFAPEYTKKEKMILMLKHAAWAIPLLVITKYWFFPWFEVYTENAHCYRYGNITGTEVVFYGLFVGLPLLSAILVFLVEGPNCIKILRYGQSPLPGEKVFKPTKYVYGFRAKLKPLVLFIALACFIGLSVKGIYSANKTINMVNPKELPTCKSS
;
A
#
# COMPACT_ATOMS: atom_id res chain seq x y z
N MET A 1 32.05 13.06 18.93
CA MET A 1 30.68 12.91 18.42
C MET A 1 30.51 11.44 18.03
N ASN A 2 29.49 10.73 18.51
CA ASN A 2 29.32 9.30 18.17
C ASN A 2 29.04 9.15 16.67
N GLU A 3 29.85 8.36 15.97
CA GLU A 3 29.73 8.12 14.52
C GLU A 3 28.47 7.29 14.17
N PHE A 4 27.94 6.57 15.17
CA PHE A 4 26.81 5.65 15.04
C PHE A 4 25.55 6.17 15.74
N ALA A 5 24.40 5.84 15.16
CA ALA A 5 23.09 6.06 15.77
C ALA A 5 22.85 5.13 16.98
N PRO A 6 22.05 5.55 17.98
CA PRO A 6 21.74 4.72 19.13
C PRO A 6 21.00 3.44 18.72
N GLU A 7 21.37 2.30 19.30
CA GLU A 7 20.72 1.01 18.98
C GLU A 7 19.54 0.72 19.91
N TYR A 8 18.50 0.07 19.39
CA TYR A 8 17.49 -0.56 20.23
C TYR A 8 18.09 -1.70 21.07
N THR A 9 17.71 -1.78 22.34
CA THR A 9 18.00 -2.95 23.18
C THR A 9 17.22 -4.18 22.70
N LYS A 10 17.66 -5.39 23.07
CA LYS A 10 16.95 -6.64 22.71
C LYS A 10 15.48 -6.64 23.16
N LYS A 11 15.19 -6.08 24.35
CA LYS A 11 13.82 -5.95 24.88
C LYS A 11 12.99 -5.01 24.02
N GLU A 12 13.53 -3.85 23.64
CA GLU A 12 12.82 -2.89 22.77
C GLU A 12 12.53 -3.48 21.39
N LYS A 13 13.50 -4.19 20.79
CA LYS A 13 13.30 -4.89 19.51
C LYS A 13 12.14 -5.90 19.61
N MET A 14 12.10 -6.70 20.68
CA MET A 14 11.03 -7.68 20.90
C MET A 14 9.66 -7.00 21.08
N ILE A 15 9.57 -5.93 21.86
CA ILE A 15 8.33 -5.17 22.05
C ILE A 15 7.86 -4.57 20.72
N LEU A 16 8.77 -4.03 19.91
CA LEU A 16 8.45 -3.50 18.57
C LEU A 16 7.93 -4.61 17.66
N MET A 17 8.58 -5.78 17.62
CA MET A 17 8.12 -6.92 16.82
C MET A 17 6.74 -7.40 17.27
N LEU A 18 6.50 -7.52 18.58
CA LEU A 18 5.19 -7.89 19.13
C LEU A 18 4.11 -6.89 18.78
N LYS A 19 4.39 -5.58 18.83
CA LYS A 19 3.45 -4.55 18.38
C LYS A 19 3.10 -4.70 16.90
N HIS A 20 4.08 -4.99 16.04
CA HIS A 20 3.81 -5.21 14.62
C HIS A 20 2.98 -6.48 14.39
N ALA A 21 3.32 -7.56 15.08
CA ALA A 21 2.57 -8.81 15.03
C ALA A 21 1.12 -8.63 15.53
N ALA A 22 0.91 -7.84 16.57
CA ALA A 22 -0.40 -7.63 17.19
C ALA A 22 -1.43 -7.01 16.24
N TRP A 23 -1.03 -6.20 15.26
CA TRP A 23 -1.96 -5.68 14.24
C TRP A 23 -1.91 -6.47 12.93
N ALA A 24 -0.73 -6.98 12.54
CA ALA A 24 -0.58 -7.73 11.30
C ALA A 24 -1.33 -9.07 11.33
N ILE A 25 -1.33 -9.79 12.47
CA ILE A 25 -2.02 -11.08 12.59
C ILE A 25 -3.54 -10.91 12.44
N PRO A 26 -4.23 -10.03 13.19
CA PRO A 26 -5.66 -9.80 12.99
C PRO A 26 -6.01 -9.38 11.56
N LEU A 27 -5.20 -8.49 10.96
CA LEU A 27 -5.40 -8.07 9.58
C LEU A 27 -5.31 -9.26 8.60
N LEU A 28 -4.34 -10.16 8.78
CA LEU A 28 -4.21 -11.38 7.96
C LEU A 28 -5.38 -12.34 8.16
N VAL A 29 -5.86 -12.51 9.40
CA VAL A 29 -7.01 -13.38 9.71
C VAL A 29 -8.28 -12.82 9.06
N ILE A 30 -8.56 -11.53 9.23
CA ILE A 30 -9.74 -10.87 8.63
C ILE A 30 -9.67 -10.95 7.11
N THR A 31 -8.51 -10.66 6.51
CA THR A 31 -8.38 -10.70 5.05
C THR A 31 -8.58 -12.11 4.49
N LYS A 32 -7.97 -13.13 5.11
CA LYS A 32 -8.04 -14.52 4.65
C LYS A 32 -9.41 -15.15 4.83
N TYR A 33 -10.04 -15.00 6.00
CA TYR A 33 -11.24 -15.75 6.35
C TYR A 33 -12.54 -14.98 6.11
N TRP A 34 -12.48 -13.66 5.97
CA TRP A 34 -13.66 -12.83 5.73
C TRP A 34 -13.60 -12.15 4.37
N PHE A 35 -12.58 -11.32 4.14
CA PHE A 35 -12.54 -10.44 2.97
C PHE A 35 -12.45 -11.23 1.66
N PHE A 36 -11.48 -12.15 1.52
CA PHE A 36 -11.32 -12.89 0.26
C PHE A 36 -12.52 -13.79 -0.08
N PRO A 37 -13.08 -14.59 0.85
CA PRO A 37 -14.28 -15.38 0.57
C PRO A 37 -15.49 -14.51 0.19
N TRP A 38 -15.70 -13.40 0.89
CA TRP A 38 -16.76 -12.45 0.53
C TRP A 38 -16.52 -11.83 -0.85
N PHE A 39 -15.28 -11.44 -1.14
CA PHE A 39 -14.90 -10.82 -2.41
C PHE A 39 -15.04 -11.78 -3.58
N GLU A 40 -14.74 -13.06 -3.40
CA GLU A 40 -14.93 -14.10 -4.43
C GLU A 40 -16.41 -14.18 -4.84
N VAL A 41 -17.31 -14.35 -3.87
CA VAL A 41 -18.77 -14.35 -4.10
C VAL A 41 -19.25 -13.05 -4.74
N TYR A 42 -18.68 -11.91 -4.31
CA TYR A 42 -18.99 -10.61 -4.91
C TYR A 42 -18.57 -10.55 -6.37
N THR A 43 -17.36 -11.00 -6.72
CA THR A 43 -16.84 -10.96 -8.09
C THR A 43 -17.59 -11.88 -9.05
N GLU A 44 -18.04 -13.04 -8.58
CA GLU A 44 -18.88 -13.96 -9.38
C GLU A 44 -20.21 -13.32 -9.79
N ASN A 45 -20.73 -12.41 -8.98
CA ASN A 45 -22.02 -11.73 -9.19
C ASN A 45 -21.85 -10.24 -9.48
N ALA A 46 -20.64 -9.78 -9.83
CA ALA A 46 -20.32 -8.35 -9.97
C ALA A 46 -21.20 -7.64 -11.00
N HIS A 47 -21.56 -8.32 -12.09
CA HIS A 47 -22.45 -7.81 -13.13
C HIS A 47 -23.90 -7.64 -12.68
N CYS A 48 -24.30 -8.30 -11.59
CA CYS A 48 -25.66 -8.22 -11.04
C CYS A 48 -25.83 -7.05 -10.07
N TYR A 49 -24.75 -6.52 -9.51
CA TYR A 49 -24.80 -5.38 -8.60
C TYR A 49 -24.81 -4.05 -9.36
N ARG A 50 -25.70 -3.14 -8.93
CA ARG A 50 -25.76 -1.77 -9.46
C ARG A 50 -25.97 -0.77 -8.33
N TYR A 51 -25.04 0.16 -8.20
CA TYR A 51 -25.03 1.22 -7.20
C TYR A 51 -25.28 2.57 -7.90
N GLY A 52 -26.55 2.86 -8.17
CA GLY A 52 -26.94 4.02 -8.97
C GLY A 52 -26.39 3.91 -10.41
N ASN A 53 -25.43 4.77 -10.75
CA ASN A 53 -24.81 4.81 -12.07
C ASN A 53 -23.57 3.92 -12.19
N ILE A 54 -23.11 3.29 -11.10
CA ILE A 54 -21.90 2.46 -11.09
C ILE A 54 -22.31 0.99 -10.99
N THR A 55 -21.79 0.16 -11.87
CA THR A 55 -21.97 -1.31 -11.85
C THR A 55 -20.95 -1.98 -10.93
N GLY A 56 -21.28 -3.14 -10.37
CA GLY A 56 -20.33 -3.90 -9.55
C GLY A 56 -19.07 -4.30 -10.33
N THR A 57 -19.20 -4.58 -11.63
CA THR A 57 -18.07 -4.83 -12.53
C THR A 57 -17.12 -3.64 -12.62
N GLU A 58 -17.66 -2.41 -12.72
CA GLU A 58 -16.85 -1.19 -12.63
C GLU A 58 -16.15 -1.08 -11.28
N VAL A 59 -16.85 -1.34 -10.17
CA VAL A 59 -16.25 -1.32 -8.82
C VAL A 59 -15.06 -2.27 -8.73
N VAL A 60 -15.19 -3.50 -9.24
CA VAL A 60 -14.11 -4.49 -9.21
C VAL A 60 -12.90 -4.02 -10.02
N PHE A 61 -13.10 -3.64 -11.29
CA PHE A 61 -11.96 -3.32 -12.17
C PHE A 61 -11.32 -1.97 -11.84
N TYR A 62 -12.10 -0.94 -11.52
CA TYR A 62 -11.53 0.32 -11.04
C TYR A 62 -10.89 0.15 -9.66
N GLY A 63 -11.47 -0.65 -8.77
CA GLY A 63 -10.86 -1.00 -7.49
C GLY A 63 -9.50 -1.67 -7.65
N LEU A 64 -9.39 -2.63 -8.57
CA LEU A 64 -8.15 -3.37 -8.83
C LEU A 64 -7.09 -2.52 -9.54
N PHE A 65 -7.46 -1.84 -10.62
CA PHE A 65 -6.49 -1.13 -11.48
C PHE A 65 -6.15 0.28 -11.02
N VAL A 66 -7.07 0.94 -10.29
CA VAL A 66 -6.88 2.32 -9.81
C VAL A 66 -6.81 2.35 -8.29
N GLY A 67 -7.78 1.73 -7.62
CA GLY A 67 -7.89 1.76 -6.16
C GLY A 67 -6.67 1.15 -5.46
N LEU A 68 -6.25 -0.05 -5.86
CA LEU A 68 -5.17 -0.79 -5.20
C LEU A 68 -3.81 -0.09 -5.34
N PRO A 69 -3.36 0.36 -6.52
CA PRO A 69 -2.11 1.12 -6.63
C PRO A 69 -2.15 2.44 -5.85
N LEU A 70 -3.29 3.16 -5.89
CA LEU A 70 -3.44 4.43 -5.19
C LEU A 70 -3.46 4.26 -3.67
N LEU A 71 -4.19 3.26 -3.16
CA LEU A 71 -4.19 2.89 -1.74
C LEU A 71 -2.78 2.49 -1.28
N SER A 72 -2.04 1.75 -2.10
CA SER A 72 -0.66 1.38 -1.80
C SER A 72 0.24 2.62 -1.68
N ALA A 73 0.11 3.59 -2.59
CA ALA A 73 0.85 4.85 -2.51
C ALA A 73 0.55 5.61 -1.21
N ILE A 74 -0.74 5.70 -0.85
CA ILE A 74 -1.18 6.38 0.38
C ILE A 74 -0.58 5.68 1.61
N LEU A 75 -0.70 4.36 1.72
CA LEU A 75 -0.19 3.61 2.88
C LEU A 75 1.33 3.75 3.02
N VAL A 76 2.07 3.61 1.91
CA VAL A 76 3.54 3.78 1.92
C VAL A 76 3.92 5.20 2.35
N PHE A 77 3.22 6.21 1.84
CA PHE A 77 3.47 7.60 2.22
C PHE A 77 3.13 7.87 3.70
N LEU A 78 2.03 7.33 4.23
CA LEU A 78 1.67 7.50 5.65
C LEU A 78 2.71 6.90 6.59
N VAL A 79 3.30 5.74 6.23
CA VAL A 79 4.28 5.05 7.06
C VAL A 79 5.67 5.70 6.97
N GLU A 80 6.17 5.96 5.77
CA GLU A 80 7.57 6.39 5.55
C GLU A 80 7.73 7.86 5.14
N GLY A 81 6.66 8.49 4.63
CA GLY A 81 6.66 9.84 4.10
C GLY A 81 7.12 10.90 5.11
N PRO A 82 6.54 10.97 6.33
CA PRO A 82 6.96 11.94 7.33
C PRO A 82 8.46 11.86 7.66
N ASN A 83 9.01 10.65 7.78
CA ASN A 83 10.44 10.46 8.04
C ASN A 83 11.28 10.87 6.83
N CYS A 84 10.86 10.51 5.61
CA CYS A 84 11.56 10.91 4.38
C CYS A 84 11.59 12.44 4.19
N ILE A 85 10.50 13.14 4.52
CA ILE A 85 10.44 14.61 4.49
C ILE A 85 11.44 15.22 5.49
N LYS A 86 11.50 14.68 6.71
CA LYS A 86 12.49 15.12 7.71
C LYS A 86 13.92 14.88 7.22
N ILE A 87 14.22 13.72 6.65
CA ILE A 87 15.55 13.41 6.10
C ILE A 87 15.93 14.39 4.99
N LEU A 88 15.01 14.75 4.09
CA LEU A 88 15.27 15.75 3.06
C LEU A 88 15.59 17.13 3.64
N ARG A 89 14.89 17.52 4.72
CA ARG A 89 15.08 18.81 5.42
C ARG A 89 16.39 18.87 6.20
N TYR A 90 16.71 17.85 6.97
CA TYR A 90 17.92 17.79 7.80
C TYR A 90 19.17 17.35 7.02
N GLY A 91 18.99 16.70 5.87
CA GLY A 91 20.10 16.21 5.04
C GLY A 91 20.91 15.09 5.71
N GLN A 92 20.31 14.35 6.64
CA GLN A 92 20.96 13.30 7.44
C GLN A 92 20.03 12.09 7.59
N SER A 93 20.60 10.89 7.55
CA SER A 93 19.92 9.62 7.82
C SER A 93 20.88 8.68 8.57
N PRO A 94 20.45 8.01 9.67
CA PRO A 94 19.18 8.19 10.40
C PRO A 94 19.00 9.61 10.96
N LEU A 95 17.79 9.97 11.39
CA LEU A 95 17.53 11.28 12.00
C LEU A 95 18.27 11.42 13.35
N PRO A 96 18.56 12.66 13.80
CA PRO A 96 19.23 12.88 15.09
C PRO A 96 18.46 12.23 16.25
N GLY A 97 19.12 11.32 16.98
CA GLY A 97 18.53 10.61 18.13
C GLY A 97 17.59 9.45 17.76
N GLU A 98 17.43 9.15 16.47
CA GLU A 98 16.63 8.01 16.02
C GLU A 98 17.32 6.70 16.38
N LYS A 99 16.58 5.80 17.05
CA LYS A 99 17.09 4.48 17.40
C LYS A 99 17.02 3.53 16.20
N VAL A 100 18.07 2.74 16.00
CA VAL A 100 18.21 1.80 14.89
C VAL A 100 18.27 0.35 15.36
N PHE A 101 17.88 -0.59 14.48
CA PHE A 101 17.89 -2.03 14.77
C PHE A 101 19.27 -2.67 14.68
N LYS A 102 20.21 -2.02 14.00
CA LYS A 102 21.59 -2.51 13.79
C LYS A 102 22.55 -1.32 13.84
N PRO A 103 23.83 -1.54 14.16
CA PRO A 103 24.84 -0.48 14.11
C PRO A 103 24.82 0.23 12.76
N THR A 104 24.35 1.49 12.76
CA THR A 104 24.16 2.29 11.55
C THR A 104 24.92 3.60 11.70
N LYS A 105 25.87 3.85 10.80
CA LYS A 105 26.61 5.11 10.76
C LYS A 105 25.71 6.22 10.25
N TYR A 106 25.91 7.43 10.77
CA TYR A 106 25.23 8.60 10.21
C TYR A 106 25.77 8.90 8.81
N VAL A 107 24.86 9.08 7.87
CA VAL A 107 25.15 9.51 6.50
C VAL A 107 24.57 10.89 6.29
N TYR A 108 25.30 11.74 5.57
CA TYR A 108 24.96 13.15 5.34
C TYR A 108 24.89 13.49 3.84
N GLY A 109 24.29 14.63 3.54
CA GLY A 109 24.27 15.22 2.20
C GLY A 109 23.47 14.38 1.19
N PHE A 110 23.95 14.29 -0.05
CA PHE A 110 23.22 13.61 -1.13
C PHE A 110 22.97 12.13 -0.84
N ARG A 111 23.94 11.44 -0.21
CA ARG A 111 23.82 10.01 0.13
C ARG A 111 22.68 9.76 1.11
N ALA A 112 22.41 10.68 2.05
CA ALA A 112 21.28 10.58 2.97
C ALA A 112 19.93 10.75 2.25
N LYS A 113 19.88 11.53 1.17
CA LYS A 113 18.68 11.85 0.40
C LYS A 113 18.26 10.77 -0.59
N LEU A 114 19.08 9.75 -0.82
CA LEU A 114 18.79 8.68 -1.78
C LEU A 114 17.55 7.86 -1.37
N LYS A 115 17.40 7.50 -0.09
CA LYS A 115 16.23 6.77 0.41
C LYS A 115 14.91 7.55 0.15
N PRO A 116 14.78 8.83 0.58
CA PRO A 116 13.63 9.64 0.23
C PRO A 116 13.37 9.72 -1.27
N LEU A 117 14.41 9.92 -2.09
CA LEU A 117 14.27 10.03 -3.54
C LEU A 117 13.64 8.76 -4.14
N VAL A 118 14.15 7.58 -3.75
CA VAL A 118 13.60 6.29 -4.20
C VAL A 118 12.13 6.14 -3.78
N LEU A 119 11.78 6.55 -2.56
CA LEU A 119 10.38 6.52 -2.11
C LEU A 119 9.48 7.42 -2.97
N PHE A 120 9.88 8.66 -3.23
CA PHE A 120 9.07 9.56 -4.05
C PHE A 120 8.95 9.10 -5.51
N ILE A 121 10.00 8.50 -6.07
CA ILE A 121 9.93 7.85 -7.38
C ILE A 121 8.92 6.70 -7.35
N ALA A 122 8.97 5.83 -6.33
CA ALA A 122 8.02 4.72 -6.19
C ALA A 122 6.57 5.22 -6.06
N LEU A 123 6.33 6.30 -5.29
CA LEU A 123 5.01 6.93 -5.20
C LEU A 123 4.54 7.47 -6.55
N ALA A 124 5.41 8.15 -7.28
CA ALA A 124 5.09 8.62 -8.63
C ALA A 124 4.76 7.46 -9.57
N CYS A 125 5.47 6.33 -9.47
CA CYS A 125 5.16 5.11 -10.22
C CYS A 125 3.77 4.55 -9.86
N PHE A 126 3.41 4.45 -8.58
CA PHE A 126 2.08 3.98 -8.18
C PHE A 126 0.95 4.89 -8.65
N ILE A 127 1.15 6.21 -8.61
CA ILE A 127 0.21 7.18 -9.15
C ILE A 127 0.09 7.01 -10.67
N GLY A 128 1.22 6.88 -11.38
CA GLY A 128 1.23 6.62 -12.82
C GLY A 128 0.53 5.31 -13.20
N LEU A 129 0.71 4.25 -12.41
CA LEU A 129 -0.03 2.99 -12.56
C LEU A 129 -1.54 3.18 -12.36
N SER A 130 -1.94 4.00 -11.38
CA SER A 130 -3.35 4.31 -11.15
C SER A 130 -3.97 5.05 -12.33
N VAL A 131 -3.26 6.02 -12.91
CA VAL A 131 -3.70 6.76 -14.10
C VAL A 131 -3.83 5.83 -15.30
N LYS A 132 -2.81 4.98 -15.56
CA LYS A 132 -2.87 3.96 -16.61
C LYS A 132 -4.01 2.95 -16.35
N GLY A 133 -4.28 2.67 -15.08
CA GLY A 133 -5.33 1.77 -14.62
C GLY A 133 -6.72 2.19 -15.07
N ILE A 134 -6.99 3.49 -15.23
CA ILE A 134 -8.26 4.00 -15.76
C ILE A 134 -8.49 3.48 -17.18
N TYR A 135 -7.47 3.54 -18.05
CA TYR A 135 -7.58 3.03 -19.41
C TYR A 135 -7.70 1.49 -19.42
N SER A 136 -6.94 0.81 -18.56
CA SER A 136 -6.99 -0.65 -18.45
C SER A 136 -8.37 -1.14 -18.00
N ALA A 137 -8.96 -0.50 -16.98
CA ALA A 137 -10.29 -0.83 -16.49
C ALA A 137 -11.34 -0.65 -17.58
N ASN A 138 -11.37 0.51 -18.24
CA ASN A 138 -12.30 0.79 -19.34
C ASN A 138 -12.18 -0.23 -20.47
N LYS A 139 -10.95 -0.54 -20.89
CA LYS A 139 -10.71 -1.52 -21.94
C LYS A 139 -11.25 -2.90 -21.56
N THR A 140 -11.00 -3.35 -20.32
CA THR A 140 -11.46 -4.66 -19.85
C THR A 140 -12.99 -4.69 -19.71
N ILE A 141 -13.60 -3.66 -19.15
CA ILE A 141 -15.07 -3.57 -18.98
C ILE A 141 -15.77 -3.61 -20.34
N ASN A 142 -15.26 -2.85 -21.32
CA ASN A 142 -15.85 -2.80 -22.67
C ASN A 142 -15.68 -4.09 -23.48
N MET A 143 -14.75 -4.97 -23.08
CA MET A 143 -14.58 -6.29 -23.69
C MET A 143 -15.59 -7.32 -23.18
N VAL A 144 -16.28 -7.05 -22.07
CA VAL A 144 -17.25 -7.98 -21.50
C VAL A 144 -18.49 -8.02 -22.39
N ASN A 145 -18.74 -9.18 -23.00
CA ASN A 145 -19.94 -9.42 -23.79
C ASN A 145 -21.13 -9.72 -22.86
N PRO A 146 -22.19 -8.90 -22.83
CA PRO A 146 -23.31 -9.10 -21.92
C PRO A 146 -24.08 -10.41 -22.16
N LYS A 147 -23.94 -11.02 -23.34
CA LYS A 147 -24.59 -12.30 -23.69
C LYS A 147 -23.90 -13.52 -23.08
N GLU A 148 -22.66 -13.38 -22.62
CA GLU A 148 -21.87 -14.46 -22.03
C GLU A 148 -21.89 -14.43 -20.50
N LEU A 149 -22.59 -13.46 -19.90
CA LEU A 149 -22.68 -13.33 -18.45
C LEU A 149 -23.61 -14.40 -17.86
N PRO A 150 -23.20 -15.07 -16.77
CA PRO A 150 -24.03 -16.06 -16.09
C PRO A 150 -25.29 -15.40 -15.51
N THR A 151 -26.35 -16.18 -15.36
CA THR A 151 -27.60 -15.70 -14.74
C THR A 151 -27.36 -15.27 -13.31
N CYS A 152 -27.91 -14.12 -12.94
CA CYS A 152 -27.84 -13.62 -11.58
C CYS A 152 -28.55 -14.60 -10.64
N LYS A 153 -27.81 -15.23 -9.73
CA LYS A 153 -28.42 -16.00 -8.65
C LYS A 153 -29.13 -15.02 -7.72
N SER A 154 -30.42 -15.23 -7.47
CA SER A 154 -31.14 -14.47 -6.44
C SER A 154 -30.59 -14.87 -5.08
N SER A 155 -29.88 -13.95 -4.43
CA SER A 155 -29.50 -14.04 -3.02
C SER A 155 -30.73 -14.09 -2.12
#